data_AF-A0A436DNH3-F1
#
_entry.id   AF-A0A436DNH3-F1
#
_cell.length_a   1.000
_cell.length_b   1.000
_cell.length_c   1.000
_cell.angle_alpha   90.00
_cell.angle_beta   90.00
_cell.angle_gamma   90.00
#
_symmetry.space_group_name_H-M   'P 1'
#
loop_
_entity.id
_entity.type
_entity.pdbx_description
1 polymer ?
#
loop_
_entity_poly.entity_id
_entity_poly.type
_entity_poly.pdbx_seq_one_letter_code
_entity_poly.pdbx_strand_id
1 'polypeptide(L)'
;TYEARTNGLVLTAVILAGLASLGLLGNYTYFGVAKDTISFAAEWPLVIACGVIGGGLGALFSLLALKATRRIRRWNTGQPLQRALLVAAVCGLLVAVIGIASGGLTFGTGYVQARGAVEGTPLPWFFFAEKF
;
A
#
# COMPACT_ATOMS: atom_id res chain seq x y z
N THR A 1 -4.29 14.49 -32.65
CA THR A 1 -5.73 14.22 -32.40
C THR A 1 -6.02 12.84 -31.80
N TYR A 2 -5.04 11.92 -31.68
CA TYR A 2 -5.23 10.60 -31.05
C TYR A 2 -5.22 10.66 -29.51
N GLU A 3 -4.35 11.49 -28.92
CA GLU A 3 -4.22 11.75 -27.47
C GLU A 3 -5.54 12.13 -26.76
N ALA A 4 -6.41 12.90 -27.43
CA ALA A 4 -7.68 13.34 -26.86
C ALA A 4 -8.72 12.21 -26.71
N ARG A 5 -8.67 11.18 -27.58
CA ARG A 5 -9.60 10.03 -27.51
C ARG A 5 -9.22 9.09 -26.37
N THR A 6 -7.93 8.85 -26.15
CA THR A 6 -7.43 7.94 -25.11
C THR A 6 -7.77 8.48 -23.71
N ASN A 7 -7.59 9.78 -23.49
CA ASN A 7 -7.94 10.40 -22.20
C ASN A 7 -9.45 10.34 -21.94
N GLY A 8 -10.28 10.53 -22.98
CA GLY A 8 -11.74 10.41 -22.88
C GLY A 8 -12.18 8.98 -22.52
N LEU A 9 -11.59 7.95 -23.13
CA LEU A 9 -11.88 6.54 -22.82
C LEU A 9 -11.47 6.15 -21.39
N VAL A 10 -10.31 6.64 -20.92
CA VAL A 10 -9.86 6.38 -19.54
C VAL A 10 -10.79 7.04 -18.54
N LEU A 11 -11.17 8.31 -18.76
CA LEU A 11 -12.08 9.03 -17.88
C LEU A 11 -13.45 8.35 -17.79
N THR A 12 -14.04 7.96 -18.93
CA THR A 12 -15.34 7.27 -18.93
C THR A 12 -15.27 5.90 -18.28
N ALA A 13 -14.19 5.14 -18.51
CA ALA A 13 -13.98 3.85 -17.84
C ALA A 13 -13.87 4.01 -16.31
N VAL A 14 -13.12 5.00 -15.82
CA VAL A 14 -12.98 5.27 -14.39
C VAL A 14 -14.31 5.71 -13.77
N ILE A 15 -15.07 6.56 -14.46
CA ILE A 15 -16.39 7.01 -14.00
C ILE A 15 -17.36 5.83 -13.92
N LEU A 16 -17.45 5.00 -14.96
CA LEU A 16 -18.35 3.85 -14.98
C LEU A 16 -17.97 2.81 -13.91
N ALA A 17 -16.69 2.56 -13.69
CA ALA A 17 -16.23 1.70 -12.61
C ALA A 17 -16.60 2.25 -11.22
N GLY A 18 -16.45 3.57 -11.02
CA GLY A 18 -16.86 4.24 -9.78
C GLY A 18 -18.37 4.16 -9.53
N LEU A 19 -19.17 4.41 -10.56
CA LEU A 19 -20.64 4.28 -10.51
C LEU A 19 -21.08 2.84 -10.24
N ALA A 20 -20.44 1.86 -10.87
CA ALA A 20 -20.72 0.45 -10.62
C ALA A 20 -20.39 0.07 -9.17
N SER A 21 -19.24 0.52 -8.66
CA SER A 21 -18.85 0.31 -7.26
C SER A 21 -19.86 0.93 -6.29
N LEU A 22 -20.29 2.17 -6.55
CA LEU A 22 -21.31 2.85 -5.73
C LEU A 22 -22.68 2.18 -5.84
N GLY A 23 -23.05 1.67 -7.01
CA GLY A 23 -24.29 0.93 -7.21
C GLY A 23 -24.31 -0.41 -6.47
N LEU A 24 -23.16 -1.09 -6.37
CA LEU A 24 -23.03 -2.37 -5.70
C LEU A 24 -22.86 -2.26 -4.18
N LEU A 25 -22.01 -1.33 -3.71
CA LEU A 25 -21.68 -1.17 -2.28
C LEU A 25 -22.53 -0.09 -1.60
N GLY A 26 -23.24 0.74 -2.36
CA GLY A 26 -23.96 1.92 -1.85
C GLY A 26 -23.01 3.08 -1.49
N ASN A 27 -23.55 4.06 -0.77
CA ASN A 27 -22.77 5.18 -0.24
C ASN A 27 -21.91 4.73 0.96
N TYR A 28 -20.83 3.99 0.67
CA TYR A 28 -19.93 3.44 1.67
C TYR A 28 -18.70 4.33 1.85
N THR A 29 -18.51 4.89 3.05
CA THR A 29 -17.28 5.58 3.43
C THR A 29 -16.26 4.55 3.91
N TYR A 30 -15.32 4.17 3.04
CA TYR A 30 -14.37 3.08 3.31
C TYR A 30 -13.65 3.21 4.66
N PHE A 31 -13.24 4.43 5.03
CA PHE A 31 -12.57 4.72 6.31
C PHE A 31 -13.43 5.51 7.32
N GLY A 32 -14.74 5.68 7.08
CA GLY A 32 -15.60 6.53 7.90
C GLY A 32 -15.47 8.03 7.59
N VAL A 33 -15.95 8.88 8.51
CA VAL A 33 -15.91 10.35 8.38
C VAL A 33 -14.99 10.89 9.46
N ALA A 34 -13.86 11.48 9.06
CA ALA A 34 -13.00 12.23 9.97
C ALA A 34 -13.74 13.51 10.41
N LYS A 35 -14.01 13.63 11.72
CA LYS A 35 -14.80 14.74 12.29
C LYS A 35 -13.96 15.94 12.71
N ASP A 36 -12.64 15.85 12.57
CA ASP A 36 -11.73 16.93 12.99
C ASP A 36 -11.53 17.95 11.87
N THR A 37 -11.96 19.17 12.15
CA THR A 37 -11.77 20.33 11.28
C THR A 37 -10.37 20.89 11.51
N ILE A 38 -9.52 20.83 10.49
CA ILE A 38 -8.13 21.30 10.52
C ILE A 38 -8.12 22.82 10.78
N SER A 39 -7.56 23.24 11.92
CA SER A 39 -7.27 24.66 12.17
C SER A 39 -6.06 25.08 11.34
N PHE A 40 -6.30 25.91 10.33
CA PHE A 40 -5.43 26.17 9.18
C PHE A 40 -3.99 26.65 9.48
N ALA A 41 -3.68 27.14 10.68
CA ALA A 41 -2.40 27.77 11.00
C ALA A 41 -1.41 26.89 11.77
N ALA A 42 -1.86 25.96 12.61
CA ALA A 42 -0.99 25.19 13.50
C ALA A 42 -0.52 23.85 12.91
N GLU A 43 -1.26 23.30 11.93
CA GLU A 43 -1.05 21.92 11.44
C GLU A 43 -0.27 21.82 10.12
N TRP A 44 0.01 22.95 9.47
CA TRP A 44 0.83 23.02 8.25
C TRP A 44 2.23 22.39 8.40
N PRO A 45 2.96 22.61 9.52
CA PRO A 45 4.23 21.93 9.76
C PRO A 45 4.10 20.40 9.81
N LEU A 46 2.97 19.89 10.33
CA LEU A 46 2.69 18.45 10.40
C LEU A 46 2.48 17.87 9.00
N VAL A 47 1.77 18.58 8.12
CA VAL A 47 1.56 18.15 6.72
C VAL A 47 2.89 18.05 5.98
N ILE A 48 3.76 19.06 6.14
CA ILE A 48 5.10 19.05 5.52
C ILE A 48 5.96 17.92 6.09
N ALA A 49 5.97 17.75 7.42
CA ALA A 49 6.71 16.66 8.06
C ALA A 49 6.24 15.29 7.55
N CYS A 50 4.93 15.04 7.50
CA CYS A 50 4.35 13.83 6.95
C CYS A 50 4.71 13.64 5.47
N GLY A 51 4.71 14.70 4.67
CA GLY A 51 5.10 14.66 3.26
C GLY A 51 6.57 14.28 3.06
N VAL A 52 7.49 14.90 3.82
CA VAL A 52 8.93 14.63 3.73
C VAL A 52 9.26 13.23 4.25
N ILE A 53 8.73 12.85 5.41
CA ILE A 53 8.98 11.53 6.02
C ILE A 53 8.35 10.43 5.16
N GLY A 54 7.08 10.57 4.77
CA GLY A 54 6.37 9.62 3.94
C GLY A 54 6.99 9.50 2.53
N GLY A 55 7.38 10.62 1.93
CA GLY A 55 8.08 10.64 0.65
C GLY A 55 9.46 9.98 0.72
N GLY A 56 10.23 10.25 1.77
CA GLY A 56 11.53 9.64 2.01
C GLY A 56 11.44 8.12 2.22
N LEU A 57 10.51 7.67 3.06
CA LEU A 57 10.26 6.24 3.28
C LEU A 57 9.76 5.55 2.01
N GLY A 58 8.87 6.19 1.24
CA GLY A 58 8.38 5.67 -0.04
C GLY A 58 9.49 5.55 -1.10
N ALA A 59 10.40 6.52 -1.18
CA ALA A 59 11.55 6.46 -2.06
C ALA A 59 12.51 5.32 -1.67
N LEU A 60 12.78 5.17 -0.36
CA LEU A 60 13.60 4.08 0.16
C LEU A 60 12.97 2.71 -0.16
N PHE A 61 11.67 2.56 0.05
CA PHE A 61 10.93 1.34 -0.28
C PHE A 61 11.04 1.00 -1.77
N SER A 62 10.83 1.98 -2.66
CA SER A 62 10.97 1.78 -4.11
C SER A 62 12.39 1.35 -4.50
N LEU A 63 13.42 1.97 -3.91
CA LEU A 63 14.81 1.59 -4.13
C LEU A 63 15.11 0.15 -3.66
N LEU A 64 14.63 -0.23 -2.48
CA LEU A 64 14.80 -1.58 -1.92
C LEU A 64 14.08 -2.62 -2.78
N ALA A 65 12.81 -2.38 -3.13
CA ALA A 65 12.03 -3.27 -3.99
C ALA A 65 12.70 -3.48 -5.36
N LEU A 66 13.21 -2.39 -5.96
CA LEU A 66 13.91 -2.45 -7.24
C LEU A 66 15.25 -3.20 -7.13
N LYS A 67 16.02 -2.97 -6.06
CA LYS A 67 17.29 -3.66 -5.80
C LYS A 67 17.09 -5.15 -5.52
N ALA A 68 16.06 -5.51 -4.73
CA ALA A 68 15.66 -6.88 -4.47
C ALA A 68 15.27 -7.59 -5.77
N THR A 69 14.39 -6.98 -6.56
CA THR A 69 13.94 -7.53 -7.86
C THR A 69 15.12 -7.73 -8.83
N ARG A 70 16.03 -6.75 -8.91
CA ARG A 70 17.25 -6.86 -9.75
C ARG A 70 18.20 -7.93 -9.23
N ARG A 71 18.36 -8.09 -7.91
CA ARG A 71 19.22 -9.11 -7.30
C ARG A 71 18.68 -10.51 -7.58
N ILE A 72 17.38 -10.71 -7.38
CA ILE A 72 16.68 -11.97 -7.70
C ILE A 72 16.84 -12.30 -9.19
N ARG A 73 16.60 -11.33 -10.07
CA ARG A 73 16.73 -11.52 -11.53
C ARG A 73 18.16 -11.90 -11.94
N ARG A 74 19.19 -11.28 -11.37
CA ARG A 74 20.60 -11.64 -11.63
C ARG A 74 20.94 -13.06 -11.17
N TRP A 75 20.42 -13.48 -10.02
CA TRP A 75 20.62 -14.84 -9.48
C TRP A 75 19.87 -15.92 -10.28
N ASN A 76 18.79 -15.54 -10.96
CA ASN A 76 17.93 -16.44 -11.72
C ASN A 76 18.38 -16.68 -13.17
N THR A 77 19.46 -16.04 -13.64
CA THR A 77 19.88 -16.03 -15.05
C THR A 77 20.29 -17.40 -15.60
N GLY A 78 20.68 -18.37 -14.75
CA GLY A 78 21.16 -19.69 -15.19
C GLY A 78 20.11 -20.80 -15.27
N GLN A 79 19.07 -20.77 -14.41
CA GLN A 79 18.00 -21.79 -14.36
C GLN A 79 16.71 -21.13 -13.85
N PRO A 80 15.94 -20.46 -14.73
CA PRO A 80 14.97 -19.45 -14.32
C PRO A 80 13.75 -20.01 -13.58
N LEU A 81 13.40 -21.28 -13.80
CA LEU A 81 12.15 -21.85 -13.28
C LEU A 81 12.30 -22.41 -11.86
N GLN A 82 13.28 -23.28 -11.62
CA GLN A 82 13.52 -23.87 -10.29
C GLN A 82 13.96 -22.82 -9.25
N ARG A 83 14.83 -21.89 -9.64
CA ARG A 83 15.32 -20.83 -8.74
C ARG A 83 14.25 -19.78 -8.47
N ALA A 84 13.40 -19.43 -9.44
CA ALA A 84 12.24 -18.56 -9.19
C ALA A 84 11.24 -19.22 -8.24
N LEU A 85 10.96 -20.51 -8.41
CA LEU A 85 10.08 -21.26 -7.51
C LEU A 85 10.66 -21.34 -6.09
N LEU A 86 11.96 -21.55 -5.93
CA LEU A 86 12.63 -21.51 -4.63
C LEU A 86 12.52 -20.12 -3.98
N VAL A 87 12.72 -19.04 -4.74
CA VAL A 87 12.56 -17.68 -4.22
C VAL A 87 11.10 -17.43 -3.81
N ALA A 88 10.13 -17.82 -4.63
CA ALA A 88 8.71 -17.68 -4.30
C ALA A 88 8.33 -18.50 -3.05
N ALA A 89 8.85 -19.72 -2.92
CA ALA A 89 8.63 -20.58 -1.75
C ALA A 89 9.25 -19.98 -0.48
N VAL A 90 10.48 -19.46 -0.56
CA VAL A 90 11.14 -18.80 0.59
C VAL A 90 10.43 -17.51 0.96
N CYS A 91 10.04 -16.67 -0.01
CA CYS A 91 9.26 -15.46 0.26
C CYS A 91 7.91 -15.80 0.91
N GLY A 92 7.19 -16.79 0.37
CA GLY A 92 5.93 -17.26 0.95
C GLY A 92 6.10 -17.81 2.38
N LEU A 93 7.16 -18.57 2.63
CA LEU A 93 7.47 -19.11 3.95
C LEU A 93 7.86 -18.01 4.95
N LEU A 94 8.66 -17.02 4.53
CA LEU A 94 8.99 -15.87 5.36
C LEU A 94 7.73 -15.06 5.72
N VAL A 95 6.87 -14.78 4.75
CA VAL A 95 5.58 -14.09 4.98
C VAL A 95 4.70 -14.90 5.94
N ALA A 96 4.66 -16.23 5.80
CA ALA A 96 3.90 -17.09 6.71
C ALA A 96 4.44 -17.05 8.14
N VAL A 97 5.77 -17.15 8.31
CA VAL A 97 6.43 -17.10 9.64
C VAL A 97 6.24 -15.74 10.30
N ILE A 98 6.44 -14.64 9.56
CA ILE A 98 6.21 -13.27 10.06
C ILE A 98 4.74 -13.11 10.44
N GLY A 99 3.81 -13.58 9.62
CA GLY A 99 2.38 -13.53 9.90
C GLY A 99 1.95 -14.28 11.16
N ILE A 100 2.55 -15.44 11.42
CA ILE A 100 2.30 -16.19 12.66
C ILE A 100 2.92 -15.48 13.87
N ALA A 101 4.14 -14.95 13.73
CA ALA A 101 4.83 -14.23 14.80
C ALA A 101 4.12 -12.92 15.19
N SER A 102 3.56 -12.20 14.22
CA SER A 102 2.77 -10.97 14.42
C SER A 102 1.33 -11.24 14.89
N GLY A 103 0.97 -12.47 15.25
CA GLY A 103 -0.39 -12.82 15.68
C GLY A 103 -1.46 -12.62 14.60
N GLY A 104 -1.07 -12.64 13.33
CA GLY A 104 -1.94 -12.41 12.17
C GLY A 104 -2.18 -10.94 11.83
N LEU A 105 -1.56 -9.98 12.55
CA LEU A 105 -1.73 -8.55 12.27
C LEU A 105 -1.16 -8.13 10.90
N THR A 106 -0.09 -8.79 10.45
CA THR A 106 0.53 -8.52 9.15
C THR A 106 -0.20 -9.16 7.97
N PHE A 107 -1.12 -10.10 8.21
CA PHE A 107 -1.96 -10.70 7.17
C PHE A 107 -3.11 -9.78 6.75
N GLY A 108 -3.46 -9.82 5.46
CA GLY A 108 -4.53 -9.03 4.88
C GLY A 108 -4.10 -7.64 4.39
N THR A 109 -5.07 -6.85 3.92
CA THR A 109 -4.80 -5.56 3.28
C THR A 109 -4.38 -4.47 4.26
N GLY A 110 -4.57 -4.68 5.56
CA GLY A 110 -4.34 -3.67 6.60
C GLY A 110 -5.54 -2.75 6.84
N TYR A 111 -6.73 -3.11 6.37
CA TYR A 111 -7.93 -2.29 6.48
C TYR A 111 -8.27 -1.90 7.92
N VAL A 112 -8.30 -2.88 8.82
CA VAL A 112 -8.64 -2.68 10.24
C VAL A 112 -7.63 -1.75 10.90
N GLN A 113 -6.35 -1.90 10.55
CA GLN A 113 -5.23 -1.11 11.03
C GLN A 113 -5.30 0.34 10.52
N ALA A 114 -5.57 0.53 9.22
CA ALA A 114 -5.72 1.86 8.62
C ALA A 114 -6.95 2.59 9.14
N ARG A 115 -8.09 1.88 9.27
CA ARG A 115 -9.31 2.42 9.88
C ARG A 115 -9.09 2.80 11.34
N GLY A 116 -8.43 1.94 12.11
CA GLY A 116 -8.07 2.21 13.50
C GLY A 116 -7.20 3.47 13.64
N ALA A 117 -6.22 3.67 12.74
CA ALA A 117 -5.38 4.87 12.73
C ALA A 117 -6.21 6.15 12.52
N VAL A 118 -7.17 6.10 11.59
CA VAL A 118 -8.07 7.22 11.26
C VAL A 118 -9.08 7.49 12.38
N GLU A 119 -9.54 6.44 13.07
CA GLU A 119 -10.44 6.54 14.22
C GLU A 119 -9.71 6.90 15.54
N GLY A 120 -8.39 7.15 15.50
CA GLY A 120 -7.61 7.62 16.65
C GLY A 120 -7.08 6.51 17.58
N THR A 121 -7.18 5.25 17.17
CA THR A 121 -6.56 4.14 17.92
C THR A 121 -5.08 4.01 17.55
N PRO A 122 -4.15 4.09 18.53
CA PRO A 122 -2.73 4.03 18.25
C PRO A 122 -2.33 2.61 17.83
N LEU A 123 -1.64 2.51 16.68
CA LEU A 123 -1.05 1.25 16.25
C LEU A 123 0.29 1.01 16.96
N PRO A 124 0.65 -0.25 17.25
CA PRO A 124 1.96 -0.59 17.77
C PRO A 124 3.08 -0.10 16.84
N TRP A 125 4.11 0.55 17.38
CA TRP A 125 5.24 1.08 16.59
C TRP A 125 5.96 -0.01 15.76
N PHE A 126 5.93 -1.26 16.21
CA PHE A 126 6.51 -2.42 15.54
C PHE A 126 5.73 -2.87 14.29
N PHE A 127 4.46 -2.49 14.15
CA PHE A 127 3.62 -2.88 13.01
C PHE A 127 4.21 -2.41 11.67
N PHE A 128 4.85 -1.24 11.65
CA PHE A 128 5.49 -0.72 10.45
C PHE A 128 6.70 -1.58 10.02
N ALA A 129 7.52 -2.02 10.96
CA ALA A 129 8.68 -2.87 10.66
C ALA A 129 8.28 -4.30 10.26
N GLU A 130 7.18 -4.81 10.80
CA GLU A 130 6.73 -6.18 10.50
C GLU A 130 6.04 -6.31 9.14
N LYS A 131 5.44 -5.23 8.62
CA LYS A 131 4.66 -5.26 7.37
C LYS A 131 5.46 -4.92 6.10
N PHE A 132 6.53 -4.14 6.20
CA PHE A 132 7.32 -3.64 5.06
C PHE A 132 8.66 -4.37 4.92
#